data_AF-A0A6P7PWJ5-F1
#
_entry.id   AF-A0A6P7PWJ5-F1
#
_cell.length_a   1.000
_cell.length_b   1.000
_cell.length_c   1.000
_cell.angle_alpha   90.00
_cell.angle_beta   90.00
_cell.angle_gamma   90.00
#
_symmetry.space_group_name_H-M   'P 1'
#
loop_
_entity.id
_entity.type
_entity.pdbx_description
1 polymer ?
#
loop_
_entity_poly.entity_id
_entity_poly.type
_entity_poly.pdbx_seq_one_letter_code
_entity_poly.pdbx_strand_id
1 'polypeptide(L)'
;MKPPAPATLKLLFEGISHDGQGRTLYLKERHQVIPEKKYKYPMVSSWAYGWHVGDFMKDYRTPAHAKTHPITKSFYVKNGIFSRPRRSDDIM
;
A
#
# COMPACT_ATOMS: atom_id res chain seq x y z
N MET A 1 0.62 -3.38 19.90
CA MET A 1 -0.52 -3.14 18.97
C MET A 1 -1.47 -2.16 19.63
N LYS A 2 -2.12 -1.24 18.90
CA LYS A 2 -3.11 -0.32 19.49
C LYS A 2 -4.35 -1.12 19.92
N PRO A 3 -5.08 -0.69 20.96
CA PRO A 3 -6.32 -1.35 21.34
C PRO A 3 -7.35 -1.29 20.17
N PRO A 4 -8.13 -2.35 19.95
CA PRO A 4 -9.25 -2.33 19.00
C PRO A 4 -10.36 -1.38 19.43
N ALA A 5 -11.18 -0.97 18.45
CA ALA A 5 -12.38 -0.20 18.73
C ALA A 5 -13.35 -1.01 19.61
N PRO A 6 -14.14 -0.37 20.47
CA PRO A 6 -15.09 -1.07 21.35
C PRO A 6 -16.12 -1.87 20.55
N ALA A 7 -16.53 -1.39 19.36
CA ALA A 7 -17.42 -2.14 18.47
C ALA A 7 -16.79 -3.47 18.03
N THR A 8 -15.55 -3.45 17.54
CA THR A 8 -14.84 -4.68 17.14
C THR A 8 -14.61 -5.62 18.33
N LEU A 9 -14.38 -5.10 19.55
CA LEU A 9 -14.24 -5.94 20.74
C LEU A 9 -15.51 -6.72 21.08
N LYS A 10 -16.70 -6.13 20.86
CA LYS A 10 -17.97 -6.80 21.12
C LYS A 10 -18.15 -8.06 20.29
N LEU A 11 -17.57 -8.12 19.08
CA LEU A 11 -17.63 -9.29 18.20
C LEU A 11 -17.05 -10.54 18.84
N LEU A 12 -16.12 -10.43 19.79
CA LEU A 12 -15.56 -11.58 20.50
C LEU A 12 -16.62 -12.38 21.28
N PHE A 13 -17.72 -11.73 21.64
CA PHE A 13 -18.80 -12.31 22.44
C PHE A 13 -20.04 -12.65 21.60
N GLU A 14 -19.92 -12.56 20.27
CA GLU A 14 -21.02 -12.86 19.35
C GLU A 14 -20.98 -14.33 18.91
N GLY A 15 -22.14 -14.99 18.92
CA GLY A 15 -22.30 -16.38 18.50
C GLY A 15 -21.92 -17.41 19.57
N ILE A 16 -21.66 -18.65 19.13
CA ILE A 16 -21.34 -19.78 20.00
C ILE A 16 -19.83 -19.80 20.27
N SER A 17 -19.45 -19.65 21.55
CA SER A 17 -18.05 -19.62 21.98
C SER A 17 -17.27 -20.89 21.66
N HIS A 18 -17.93 -22.06 21.76
CA HIS A 18 -17.31 -23.37 21.48
C HIS A 18 -16.83 -23.47 20.02
N ASP A 19 -17.62 -22.94 19.09
CA ASP A 19 -17.34 -22.96 17.65
C ASP A 19 -16.36 -21.84 17.23
N GLY A 20 -16.00 -20.94 18.15
CA GLY A 20 -15.08 -19.83 17.89
C GLY A 20 -15.63 -18.74 16.95
N GLN A 21 -16.95 -18.66 16.77
CA GLN A 21 -17.60 -17.72 15.85
C GLN A 21 -17.22 -16.26 16.13
N GLY A 22 -17.29 -15.82 17.39
CA GLY A 22 -16.91 -14.45 17.76
C GLY A 22 -15.44 -14.14 17.49
N ARG A 23 -14.54 -15.12 17.69
CA ARG A 23 -13.11 -14.97 17.38
C ARG A 23 -12.88 -14.81 15.88
N THR A 24 -13.56 -15.60 15.04
CA THR A 24 -13.38 -15.51 13.58
C THR A 24 -13.88 -14.17 13.05
N LEU A 25 -15.03 -13.68 13.54
CA LEU A 25 -15.56 -12.35 13.23
C LEU A 25 -14.60 -11.24 13.66
N TYR A 26 -14.12 -11.28 14.91
CA TYR A 26 -13.14 -10.32 15.42
C TYR A 26 -11.89 -10.26 14.55
N LEU A 27 -11.31 -11.42 14.20
CA LEU A 27 -10.10 -11.48 13.39
C LEU A 27 -10.35 -10.96 11.97
N LYS A 28 -11.50 -11.29 11.37
CA LYS A 28 -11.89 -10.83 10.03
C LYS A 28 -11.99 -9.30 9.99
N GLU A 29 -12.66 -8.68 10.94
CA GLU A 29 -12.72 -7.22 11.04
C GLU A 29 -11.35 -6.61 11.34
N ARG A 30 -10.61 -7.17 12.30
CA ARG A 30 -9.30 -6.67 12.72
C ARG A 30 -8.23 -6.80 11.63
N HIS A 31 -8.46 -7.63 10.62
CA HIS A 31 -7.60 -7.78 9.45
C HIS A 31 -7.80 -6.65 8.42
N GLN A 32 -8.99 -6.05 8.34
CA GLN A 32 -9.28 -4.95 7.40
C GLN A 32 -8.58 -3.64 7.79
N VAL A 33 -8.21 -3.50 9.05
CA VAL A 33 -7.50 -2.30 9.54
C VAL A 33 -6.06 -2.31 9.04
N ILE A 34 -5.69 -1.23 8.33
CA ILE A 34 -4.31 -1.06 7.86
C ILE A 34 -3.30 -1.09 9.02
N PRO A 35 -2.16 -1.77 8.84
CA PRO A 35 -1.05 -1.83 9.77
C PRO A 35 -0.65 -0.51 10.47
N GLU A 36 -0.62 0.62 9.75
CA GLU A 36 -0.30 1.95 10.33
C GLU A 36 -1.27 2.38 11.44
N LYS A 37 -2.56 2.08 11.25
CA LYS A 37 -3.58 2.35 12.28
C LYS A 37 -3.54 1.29 13.38
N LYS A 38 -3.09 0.07 13.07
CA LYS A 38 -3.09 -1.07 13.99
C LYS A 38 -1.89 -1.08 14.95
N TYR A 39 -0.71 -0.62 14.51
CA TYR A 39 0.51 -0.63 15.30
C TYR A 39 1.02 0.80 15.55
N LYS A 40 1.66 1.03 16.70
CA LYS A 40 2.26 2.33 17.03
C LYS A 40 3.60 2.53 16.33
N TYR A 41 4.32 1.43 16.12
CA TYR A 41 5.64 1.39 15.49
C TYR A 41 5.63 0.31 14.42
N PRO A 42 6.43 0.47 13.35
CA PRO A 42 6.60 -0.59 12.36
C PRO A 42 7.22 -1.82 13.03
N MET A 43 6.66 -3.00 12.77
CA MET A 43 7.19 -4.24 13.36
C MET A 43 8.37 -4.82 12.58
N VAL A 44 8.52 -4.46 11.30
CA VAL A 44 9.56 -5.00 10.41
C VAL A 44 10.18 -3.88 9.58
N SER A 45 11.46 -4.01 9.25
CA SER A 45 12.19 -3.06 8.40
C SER A 45 11.54 -2.85 7.03
N SER A 46 10.90 -3.88 6.47
CA SER A 46 10.16 -3.78 5.20
C SER A 46 9.01 -2.78 5.26
N TRP A 47 8.45 -2.50 6.45
CA TRP A 47 7.40 -1.49 6.61
C TRP A 47 7.92 -0.06 6.48
N ALA A 48 9.22 0.17 6.69
CA ALA A 48 9.83 1.48 6.45
C ALA A 48 9.92 1.80 4.96
N TYR A 49 10.12 0.79 4.10
CA TYR A 49 10.31 0.98 2.66
C TYR A 49 9.04 0.80 1.83
N GLY A 50 8.22 -0.23 2.13
CA GLY A 50 7.12 -0.63 1.25
C GLY A 50 5.74 -0.12 1.63
N TRP A 51 5.57 0.51 2.81
CA TRP A 51 4.24 0.75 3.36
C TRP A 51 3.63 2.12 3.01
N HIS A 52 4.45 3.11 2.66
CA HIS A 52 3.99 4.45 2.22
C HIS A 52 3.45 4.49 0.79
N VAL A 53 3.32 3.34 0.11
CA VAL A 53 2.82 3.27 -1.27
C VAL A 53 1.46 3.96 -1.40
N GLY A 54 0.59 3.88 -0.39
CA GLY A 54 -0.71 4.58 -0.41
C GLY A 54 -0.61 6.09 -0.58
N ASP A 55 0.40 6.74 0.01
CA ASP A 55 0.62 8.18 -0.15
C ASP A 55 1.17 8.51 -1.54
N PHE A 56 2.08 7.70 -2.07
CA PHE A 56 2.62 7.86 -3.43
C PHE A 56 1.61 7.48 -4.53
N MET A 57 0.65 6.60 -4.23
CA MET A 57 -0.38 6.17 -5.17
C MET A 57 -1.57 7.15 -5.26
N LYS A 58 -1.69 8.15 -4.37
CA LYS A 58 -2.71 9.20 -4.50
C LYS A 58 -2.60 9.94 -5.83
N ASP A 59 -1.38 10.17 -6.28
CA ASP A 59 -1.09 10.83 -7.55
C ASP A 59 -0.97 9.84 -8.72
N TYR A 60 -1.06 8.54 -8.44
CA TYR A 60 -1.00 7.50 -9.45
C TYR A 60 -2.35 7.38 -10.14
N ARG A 61 -2.45 7.92 -11.36
CA ARG A 61 -3.62 7.75 -12.21
C ARG A 61 -3.45 6.50 -13.07
N THR A 62 -4.19 5.45 -12.76
CA THR A 62 -4.23 4.26 -13.62
C THR A 62 -4.71 4.67 -15.02
N PRO A 63 -3.94 4.42 -16.09
CA PRO A 63 -4.34 4.78 -17.44
C PRO A 63 -5.57 3.96 -17.87
N ALA A 64 -6.56 4.62 -18.47
CA ALA A 64 -7.84 4.00 -18.82
C ALA A 64 -7.74 2.82 -19.82
N HIS A 65 -6.69 2.82 -20.65
CA HIS A 65 -6.53 1.85 -21.74
C HIS A 65 -5.16 1.15 -21.76
N ALA A 66 -4.25 1.50 -20.85
CA ALA A 66 -2.90 0.90 -20.83
C ALA A 66 -2.78 -0.08 -19.66
N LYS A 67 -2.14 -1.23 -19.91
CA LYS A 67 -1.88 -2.25 -18.88
C LYS A 67 -0.89 -1.77 -17.82
N THR A 68 -0.02 -0.83 -18.17
CA THR A 68 1.01 -0.25 -17.30
C THR A 68 1.12 1.24 -17.55
N HIS A 69 1.36 2.02 -16.49
CA HIS A 69 1.64 3.45 -16.63
C HIS A 69 3.00 3.60 -17.34
N PRO A 70 3.09 4.38 -18.43
CA PRO A 70 4.36 4.61 -19.09
C PRO A 70 5.31 5.30 -18.11
N ILE A 71 6.47 4.68 -17.90
CA ILE A 71 7.48 5.08 -16.92
C ILE A 71 8.26 6.29 -17.47
N THR A 72 7.60 7.44 -17.54
CA THR A 72 8.13 8.65 -18.19
C THR A 72 8.88 9.56 -17.23
N LYS A 73 8.56 9.52 -15.94
CA LYS A 73 9.06 10.47 -14.93
C LYS A 73 10.08 9.91 -13.94
N SER A 74 10.21 8.58 -13.81
CA SER A 74 11.09 8.00 -12.79
C SER A 74 12.51 7.72 -13.28
N PHE A 75 12.74 7.67 -14.60
CA PHE A 75 14.09 7.59 -15.14
C PHE A 75 14.59 9.00 -15.49
N TYR A 76 15.57 9.49 -14.72
CA TYR A 76 16.34 10.69 -15.05
C TYR A 76 17.34 10.39 -16.18
N VAL A 77 16.84 10.14 -17.39
CA VAL A 77 17.68 10.23 -18.59
C VAL A 77 17.30 11.52 -19.29
N LYS A 78 18.27 12.41 -19.53
CA LYS A 78 18.09 13.73 -20.16
C LYS A 78 17.25 13.67 -21.46
N ASN A 79 17.27 12.51 -22.13
CA ASN A 79 16.61 12.25 -23.42
C ASN A 79 15.49 11.19 -23.37
N GLY A 80 15.04 10.73 -22.18
CA GLY A 80 13.98 9.72 -22.04
C GLY A 80 14.37 8.30 -22.51
N ILE A 81 13.39 7.40 -22.62
CA ILE A 81 13.60 5.97 -22.99
C ILE A 81 13.95 5.80 -24.47
N PHE A 82 13.43 6.68 -25.33
CA PHE A 82 13.75 6.70 -26.76
C PHE A 82 14.78 7.78 -27.02
N SER A 83 16.06 7.41 -27.05
CA SER A 83 17.13 8.30 -27.49
C SER A 83 16.89 8.66 -28.95
N ARG A 84 16.42 9.89 -29.21
CA ARG A 84 16.43 10.47 -30.55
C ARG A 84 17.74 11.24 -30.68
N PRO A 85 18.69 10.79 -31.52
CA PRO A 85 19.97 11.48 -31.65
C PRO A 85 19.71 12.92 -32.11
N ARG A 86 20.21 13.89 -31.34
CA ARG A 86 20.22 15.30 -31.74
C ARG A 86 21.64 15.68 -32.10
N ARG A 87 21.80 16.62 -33.02
CA ARG A 87 23.13 17.18 -33.39
C ARG A 87 23.93 17.68 -32.19
N SER A 88 23.27 18.02 -31.08
CA SER A 88 23.93 18.44 -29.83
C SER A 88 24.60 17.30 -29.06
N ASP A 89 24.24 16.05 -29.33
CA ASP A 89 24.79 14.87 -28.65
C ASP A 89 26.17 14.49 -29.22
N ASP A 90 26.48 14.92 -30.44
CA ASP A 90 27.77 14.69 -31.12
C ASP A 90 28.89 15.65 -30.66
N ILE A 91 28.55 16.64 -29.83
CA ILE A 91 29.44 17.75 -29.43
C ILE A 91 29.98 17.57 -27.99
N MET A 92 29.86 16.36 -27.44
CA MET A 92 30.42 15.95 -26.14
C MET A 92 31.37 14.76 -26.34
#